data_AF-A0A167UKH8-F1
#
_entry.id   AF-A0A167UKH8-F1
#
_cell.length_a   1.000
_cell.length_b   1.000
_cell.length_c   1.000
_cell.angle_alpha   90.00
_cell.angle_beta   90.00
_cell.angle_gamma   90.00
#
_symmetry.space_group_name_H-M   'P 1'
#
loop_
_entity.id
_entity.type
_entity.pdbx_description
1 polymer ?
#
loop_
_entity_poly.entity_id
_entity_poly.type
_entity_poly.pdbx_seq_one_letter_code
_entity_poly.pdbx_strand_id
1 'polypeptide(L)'
;MTDTSVAEPPAPISNTTPETLDPNAEEMTVATTGASDNTLQGDQQLQPVKKTKIIRRKKRPARIQVDASTIKAEPAQQPGLDYNIWYNKSGDNDDKYGLSQPAPGRCNIARDSGYTRADRIPGSFFWFNPNMDCFGRDKHSDYKEDMSGVGSFTRQNRTIYVGRITVTDDIEEVCSRHFAEWGQIERTRVLTGRGVAFVTYSSESNAQFA
;
A
#
# COMPACT_ATOMS: atom_id res chain seq x y z
N MET A 1 28.76 22.71 -48.73
CA MET A 1 28.88 21.28 -48.39
C MET A 1 29.35 21.19 -46.95
N THR A 2 28.42 21.05 -46.02
CA THR A 2 28.69 20.86 -44.58
C THR A 2 27.89 19.64 -44.16
N ASP A 3 28.57 18.50 -44.11
CA ASP A 3 28.02 17.22 -43.72
C ASP A 3 27.65 17.22 -42.25
N THR A 4 26.36 16.96 -42.00
CA THR A 4 25.79 16.69 -40.70
C THR A 4 25.85 15.19 -40.48
N SER A 5 26.69 14.73 -39.57
CA SER A 5 26.70 13.32 -39.14
C SER A 5 25.71 13.13 -37.99
N VAL A 6 24.68 12.33 -38.26
CA VAL A 6 23.67 11.87 -37.30
C VAL A 6 24.27 10.71 -36.50
N ALA A 7 24.31 10.84 -35.17
CA ALA A 7 24.72 9.75 -34.27
C ALA A 7 23.56 8.76 -34.06
N GLU A 8 23.84 7.48 -34.27
CA GLU A 8 22.94 6.34 -34.14
C GLU A 8 22.78 5.90 -32.67
N PRO A 9 21.58 5.51 -32.20
CA PRO A 9 21.37 5.09 -30.81
C PRO A 9 21.85 3.63 -30.56
N PRO A 10 22.39 3.32 -29.37
CA PRO A 10 22.90 1.98 -29.08
C PRO A 10 21.80 0.92 -28.90
N ALA A 11 22.09 -0.29 -29.41
CA ALA A 11 21.24 -1.46 -29.43
C ALA A 11 20.85 -2.01 -28.03
N PRO A 12 19.72 -2.72 -27.89
CA PRO A 12 19.28 -3.30 -26.62
C PRO A 12 20.14 -4.50 -26.20
N ILE A 13 20.53 -4.51 -24.93
CA ILE A 13 21.37 -5.55 -24.31
C ILE A 13 20.54 -6.83 -24.13
N SER A 14 21.04 -7.91 -24.74
CA SER A 14 20.49 -9.27 -24.69
C SER A 14 20.53 -9.87 -23.28
N ASN A 15 19.45 -10.56 -22.89
CA ASN A 15 19.33 -11.30 -21.64
C ASN A 15 20.21 -12.56 -21.64
N THR A 16 21.21 -12.60 -20.76
CA THR A 16 21.93 -13.84 -20.40
C THR A 16 21.51 -14.27 -19.00
N THR A 17 21.02 -15.50 -18.91
CA THR A 17 20.70 -16.28 -17.69
C THR A 17 21.87 -16.27 -16.70
N PRO A 18 21.67 -16.05 -15.39
CA PRO A 18 22.72 -16.31 -14.41
C PRO A 18 22.61 -17.74 -13.85
N GLU A 19 23.73 -18.44 -13.95
CA GLU A 19 24.05 -19.71 -13.29
C GLU A 19 23.92 -19.63 -11.77
N THR A 20 23.66 -20.80 -11.20
CA THR A 20 23.37 -21.08 -9.79
C THR A 20 24.65 -21.13 -8.96
N LEU A 21 24.76 -20.34 -7.88
CA LEU A 21 25.74 -20.54 -6.82
C LEU A 21 25.13 -20.15 -5.45
N ASP A 22 24.88 -21.16 -4.61
CA ASP A 22 24.72 -21.03 -3.15
C ASP A 22 26.12 -20.97 -2.50
N PRO A 23 26.33 -20.25 -1.37
CA PRO A 23 26.24 -20.91 -0.06
C PRO A 23 25.79 -20.02 1.15
N ASN A 24 25.21 -20.69 2.16
CA ASN A 24 25.27 -20.48 3.63
C ASN A 24 25.40 -19.04 4.19
N ALA A 25 24.37 -18.47 4.83
CA ALA A 25 24.00 -18.63 6.25
C ALA A 25 25.07 -18.12 7.26
N GLU A 26 24.94 -16.85 7.65
CA GLU A 26 25.51 -16.32 8.90
C GLU A 26 24.37 -15.85 9.82
N GLU A 27 24.32 -16.46 11.00
CA GLU A 27 23.41 -16.15 12.11
C GLU A 27 23.81 -14.86 12.81
N MET A 28 22.81 -14.05 13.20
CA MET A 28 22.99 -12.95 14.16
C MET A 28 22.11 -13.25 15.38
N THR A 29 22.71 -13.74 16.45
CA THR A 29 22.07 -13.98 17.76
C THR A 29 22.18 -12.73 18.63
N VAL A 30 21.04 -12.16 19.04
CA VAL A 30 20.99 -11.10 20.06
C VAL A 30 20.84 -11.75 21.43
N ALA A 31 21.85 -11.57 22.29
CA ALA A 31 21.80 -11.95 23.69
C ALA A 31 21.21 -10.79 24.53
N THR A 32 20.26 -11.10 25.40
CA THR A 32 19.85 -10.21 26.50
C THR A 32 20.18 -10.92 27.81
N THR A 33 21.16 -10.39 28.53
CA THR A 33 21.56 -10.81 29.88
C THR A 33 20.62 -10.18 30.91
N GLY A 34 19.92 -11.01 31.68
CA GLY A 34 19.33 -10.64 32.96
C GLY A 34 19.88 -11.55 34.06
N ALA A 35 20.59 -10.97 35.02
CA ALA A 35 20.96 -11.57 36.31
C ALA A 35 19.82 -11.26 37.30
N SER A 36 19.12 -12.24 37.87
CA SER A 36 19.39 -13.00 39.11
C SER A 36 18.44 -12.55 40.24
N ASP A 37 17.54 -13.43 40.70
CA ASP A 37 17.52 -13.92 42.10
C ASP A 37 16.36 -14.90 42.41
N ASN A 38 16.79 -16.14 42.69
CA ASN A 38 16.42 -17.12 43.73
C ASN A 38 15.01 -17.71 44.01
N THR A 39 15.02 -19.06 43.94
CA THR A 39 14.45 -20.12 44.83
C THR A 39 12.94 -20.40 44.88
N LEU A 40 12.53 -21.58 44.39
CA LEU A 40 12.03 -22.75 45.19
C LEU A 40 11.55 -23.89 44.27
N GLN A 41 11.85 -25.12 44.69
CA GLN A 41 11.64 -26.39 43.98
C GLN A 41 10.16 -26.79 43.88
N GLY A 42 9.81 -27.39 42.73
CA GLY A 42 8.57 -28.12 42.52
C GLY A 42 8.62 -28.83 41.17
N ASP A 43 8.94 -30.13 41.18
CA ASP A 43 8.93 -30.98 40.00
C ASP A 43 7.51 -31.09 39.42
N GLN A 44 7.26 -30.41 38.30
CA GLN A 44 6.22 -30.82 37.36
C GLN A 44 6.81 -30.91 35.96
N GLN A 45 6.65 -32.10 35.39
CA GLN A 45 7.14 -32.52 34.10
C GLN A 45 6.54 -31.63 33.00
N LEU A 46 7.32 -30.67 32.51
CA LEU A 46 6.98 -29.81 31.38
C LEU A 46 6.87 -30.66 30.10
N GLN A 47 5.66 -30.74 29.54
CA GLN A 47 5.48 -31.33 28.22
C GLN A 47 6.26 -30.51 27.17
N PRO A 48 7.01 -31.14 26.25
CA PRO A 48 7.74 -30.41 25.22
C PRO A 48 6.75 -29.73 24.27
N VAL A 49 6.62 -28.41 24.39
CA VAL A 49 5.91 -27.58 23.41
C VAL A 49 6.55 -27.83 22.05
N LYS A 50 5.81 -28.49 21.15
CA LYS A 50 6.21 -28.71 19.76
C LYS A 50 6.40 -27.35 19.11
N LYS A 51 7.66 -26.92 18.97
CA LYS A 51 8.01 -25.72 18.19
C LYS A 51 7.68 -26.02 16.74
N THR A 52 6.49 -25.62 16.28
CA THR A 52 6.14 -25.69 14.87
C THR A 52 7.07 -24.74 14.14
N LYS A 53 8.03 -25.27 13.37
CA LYS A 53 8.87 -24.46 12.51
C LYS A 53 7.94 -23.73 11.55
N ILE A 54 7.86 -22.40 11.68
CA ILE A 54 7.17 -21.55 10.70
C ILE A 54 8.02 -21.64 9.43
N ILE A 55 7.63 -22.55 8.53
CA ILE A 55 8.20 -22.63 7.20
C ILE A 55 7.83 -21.33 6.51
N ARG A 56 8.76 -20.38 6.46
CA ARG A 56 8.59 -19.11 5.77
C ARG A 56 8.58 -19.41 4.27
N ARG A 57 7.39 -19.69 3.73
CA ARG A 57 7.19 -19.90 2.30
C ARG A 57 7.87 -18.76 1.56
N LYS A 58 8.80 -19.07 0.64
CA LYS A 58 9.43 -18.07 -0.22
C LYS A 58 8.31 -17.21 -0.83
N LYS A 59 8.39 -15.89 -0.69
CA LYS A 59 7.37 -14.99 -1.23
C LYS A 59 7.25 -15.28 -2.73
N ARG A 60 6.03 -15.44 -3.22
CA ARG A 60 5.76 -15.52 -4.67
C ARG A 60 6.01 -14.13 -5.30
N PRO A 61 6.25 -14.03 -6.62
CA PRO A 61 6.27 -12.73 -7.29
C PRO A 61 4.91 -12.06 -7.18
N ALA A 62 4.89 -10.72 -7.17
CA ALA A 62 3.65 -9.95 -7.27
C ALA A 62 2.98 -10.20 -8.62
N ARG A 63 1.65 -10.32 -8.62
CA ARG A 63 0.88 -10.66 -9.81
C ARG A 63 0.65 -9.40 -10.68
N ILE A 64 0.68 -9.56 -12.01
CA ILE A 64 0.19 -8.52 -12.93
C ILE A 64 -1.35 -8.45 -12.81
N GLN A 65 -1.87 -7.30 -12.38
CA GLN A 65 -3.31 -7.13 -12.11
C GLN A 65 -4.13 -6.97 -13.40
N VAL A 66 -3.65 -6.12 -14.31
CA VAL A 66 -4.31 -5.78 -15.57
C VAL A 66 -3.29 -5.88 -16.69
N ASP A 67 -3.67 -6.54 -17.77
CA ASP A 67 -2.85 -6.59 -18.97
C ASP A 67 -2.84 -5.22 -19.65
N ALA A 68 -1.68 -4.80 -20.17
CA ALA A 68 -1.50 -3.47 -20.74
C ALA A 68 -2.48 -3.14 -21.88
N SER A 69 -2.94 -4.16 -22.63
CA SER A 69 -3.94 -4.01 -23.71
C SER A 69 -5.35 -3.69 -23.22
N THR A 70 -5.65 -3.99 -21.95
CA THR A 70 -6.97 -3.77 -21.33
C THR A 70 -7.09 -2.35 -20.80
N ILE A 71 -5.96 -1.67 -20.55
CA ILE A 71 -5.94 -0.25 -20.23
C ILE A 71 -6.38 0.49 -21.50
N LYS A 72 -7.66 0.83 -21.56
CA LYS A 72 -8.19 1.71 -22.59
C LYS A 72 -7.44 3.03 -22.43
N ALA A 73 -6.68 3.43 -23.44
CA ALA A 73 -6.36 4.84 -23.60
C ALA A 73 -7.72 5.54 -23.58
N GLU A 74 -7.91 6.45 -22.63
CA GLU A 74 -9.15 7.20 -22.52
C GLU A 74 -9.44 7.79 -23.91
N PRO A 75 -10.59 7.46 -24.52
CA PRO A 75 -10.86 7.89 -25.88
C PRO A 75 -10.80 9.41 -25.89
N ALA A 76 -10.11 9.99 -26.87
CA ALA A 76 -10.08 11.44 -27.04
C ALA A 76 -11.52 11.98 -26.94
N GLN A 77 -11.77 12.82 -25.93
CA GLN A 77 -13.10 13.30 -25.60
C GLN A 77 -13.75 13.92 -26.85
N GLN A 78 -15.06 13.76 -26.98
CA GLN A 78 -15.82 14.12 -28.19
C GLN A 78 -15.47 15.53 -28.72
N PRO A 79 -15.24 15.68 -30.03
CA PRO A 79 -14.99 16.98 -30.64
C PRO A 79 -16.22 17.87 -30.46
N GLY A 80 -16.11 18.93 -29.64
CA GLY A 80 -17.18 19.92 -29.43
C GLY A 80 -17.28 20.51 -28.02
N LEU A 81 -16.62 19.90 -27.02
CA LEU A 81 -16.50 20.49 -25.68
C LEU A 81 -15.13 21.18 -25.54
N ASP A 82 -15.13 22.39 -24.99
CA ASP A 82 -13.89 23.12 -24.68
C ASP A 82 -13.06 22.31 -23.67
N TYR A 83 -12.03 21.66 -24.17
CA TYR A 83 -11.09 20.90 -23.36
C TYR A 83 -9.85 21.73 -23.05
N ASN A 84 -9.58 21.91 -21.76
CA ASN A 84 -8.40 22.64 -21.32
C ASN A 84 -7.23 21.68 -21.08
N ILE A 85 -6.27 21.68 -22.00
CA ILE A 85 -5.09 20.81 -21.98
C ILE A 85 -4.19 21.10 -20.76
N TRP A 86 -4.12 22.36 -20.29
CA TRP A 86 -3.28 22.74 -19.15
C TRP A 86 -3.80 22.22 -17.81
N TYR A 87 -5.12 22.06 -17.69
CA TYR A 87 -5.76 21.58 -16.47
C TYR A 87 -6.34 20.17 -16.61
N ASN A 88 -6.16 19.54 -17.78
CA ASN A 88 -6.70 18.23 -18.12
C ASN A 88 -8.20 18.12 -17.74
N LYS A 89 -8.99 19.16 -18.07
CA LYS A 89 -10.40 19.29 -17.67
C LYS A 89 -11.25 19.71 -18.86
N SER A 90 -12.37 19.01 -19.08
CA SER A 90 -13.48 19.49 -19.90
C SER A 90 -14.51 20.23 -19.05
N GLY A 91 -15.18 21.22 -19.64
CA GLY A 91 -16.11 22.13 -18.96
C GLY A 91 -17.32 21.50 -18.27
N ASP A 92 -17.58 20.20 -18.46
CA ASP A 92 -18.80 19.49 -18.04
C ASP A 92 -18.58 18.51 -16.85
N ASN A 93 -17.39 18.51 -16.24
CA ASN A 93 -17.11 17.68 -15.07
C ASN A 93 -17.48 18.43 -13.78
N ASP A 94 -18.75 18.33 -13.37
CA ASP A 94 -19.29 18.90 -12.12
C ASP A 94 -18.99 18.05 -10.88
N ASP A 95 -18.57 16.80 -11.05
CA ASP A 95 -18.24 15.91 -9.93
C ASP A 95 -16.85 16.24 -9.37
N LYS A 96 -16.79 17.22 -8.46
CA LYS A 96 -15.59 17.66 -7.72
C LYS A 96 -14.75 16.49 -7.14
N TYR A 97 -15.38 15.36 -6.87
CA TYR A 97 -14.76 14.20 -6.23
C TYR A 97 -14.69 12.95 -7.13
N GLY A 98 -15.21 12.98 -8.37
CA GLY A 98 -15.18 11.81 -9.27
C GLY A 98 -15.87 10.56 -8.71
N LEU A 99 -16.79 10.71 -7.76
CA LEU A 99 -17.44 9.60 -7.04
C LEU A 99 -18.63 8.98 -7.80
N SER A 100 -18.91 9.46 -9.01
CA SER A 100 -20.08 9.07 -9.79
C SER A 100 -19.98 7.64 -10.34
N GLN A 101 -18.77 7.14 -10.56
CA GLN A 101 -18.55 5.80 -11.11
C GLN A 101 -17.68 4.93 -10.20
N PRO A 102 -18.05 3.67 -9.95
CA PRO A 102 -17.22 2.75 -9.18
C PRO A 102 -15.92 2.44 -9.95
N ALA A 103 -14.85 2.16 -9.21
CA ALA A 103 -13.57 1.80 -9.81
C ALA A 103 -13.68 0.49 -10.62
N PRO A 104 -13.04 0.39 -11.79
CA PRO A 104 -13.09 -0.81 -12.64
C PRO A 104 -12.36 -2.02 -12.05
N GLY A 105 -11.48 -1.81 -11.05
CA GLY A 105 -10.73 -2.86 -10.40
C GLY A 105 -10.49 -2.58 -8.91
N ARG A 106 -10.21 -3.65 -8.16
CA ARG A 106 -9.86 -3.60 -6.73
C ARG A 106 -8.59 -4.41 -6.49
N CYS A 107 -7.69 -3.89 -5.67
CA CYS A 107 -6.54 -4.66 -5.17
C CYS A 107 -7.02 -5.81 -4.25
N ASN A 108 -6.51 -7.02 -4.50
CA ASN A 108 -6.70 -8.17 -3.62
C ASN A 108 -5.36 -8.52 -2.98
N ILE A 109 -5.15 -8.09 -1.73
CA ILE A 109 -3.89 -8.26 -1.01
C ILE A 109 -3.44 -9.73 -1.01
N ALA A 110 -4.37 -10.67 -0.83
CA ALA A 110 -4.06 -12.10 -0.77
C ALA A 110 -3.68 -12.71 -2.13
N ARG A 111 -3.89 -12.03 -3.26
CA ARG A 111 -3.51 -12.51 -4.60
C ARG A 111 -2.40 -11.68 -5.24
N ASP A 112 -2.42 -10.38 -5.00
CA ASP A 112 -1.57 -9.42 -5.69
C ASP A 112 -0.26 -9.16 -4.94
N SER A 113 -0.22 -9.47 -3.63
CA SER A 113 1.01 -9.39 -2.85
C SER A 113 2.07 -10.40 -3.30
N GLY A 114 3.30 -9.91 -3.37
CA GLY A 114 4.48 -10.69 -3.69
C GLY A 114 5.73 -9.82 -3.72
N TYR A 115 6.87 -10.42 -4.07
CA TYR A 115 8.08 -9.63 -4.30
C TYR A 115 8.02 -8.92 -5.66
N THR A 116 8.61 -7.74 -5.73
CA THR A 116 8.77 -6.89 -6.90
C THR A 116 10.25 -6.68 -7.19
N ARG A 117 10.57 -5.92 -8.25
CA ARG A 117 11.96 -5.55 -8.55
C ARG A 117 12.60 -4.71 -7.44
N ALA A 118 11.79 -3.93 -6.72
CA ALA A 118 12.26 -3.08 -5.63
C ALA A 118 12.83 -3.91 -4.48
N ASP A 119 12.26 -5.06 -4.12
CA ASP A 119 12.75 -5.88 -3.00
C ASP A 119 14.24 -6.31 -3.09
N ARG A 120 14.86 -6.20 -4.28
CA ARG A 120 16.29 -6.45 -4.49
C ARG A 120 17.18 -5.25 -4.14
N ILE A 121 16.63 -4.05 -4.07
CA ILE A 121 17.34 -2.80 -3.81
C ILE A 121 17.30 -2.52 -2.30
N PRO A 122 18.44 -2.50 -1.61
CA PRO A 122 18.47 -2.10 -0.20
C PRO A 122 17.94 -0.68 -0.03
N GLY A 123 17.01 -0.49 0.90
CA GLY A 123 16.43 0.83 1.20
C GLY A 123 15.20 1.21 0.38
N SER A 124 14.77 0.41 -0.61
CA SER A 124 13.53 0.65 -1.36
C SER A 124 12.28 0.15 -0.63
N PHE A 125 12.26 0.26 0.69
CA PHE A 125 11.07 0.00 1.48
C PHE A 125 10.18 1.25 1.46
N PHE A 126 8.90 1.09 1.81
CA PHE A 126 8.03 2.23 2.05
C PHE A 126 8.72 3.15 3.07
N TRP A 127 9.17 4.31 2.59
CA TRP A 127 10.08 5.19 3.29
C TRP A 127 9.31 5.96 4.38
N PHE A 128 9.64 5.74 5.66
CA PHE A 128 8.96 6.37 6.79
C PHE A 128 9.50 7.79 7.08
N ASN A 129 9.51 8.66 6.07
CA ASN A 129 9.74 10.09 6.30
C ASN A 129 8.44 10.73 6.80
N PRO A 130 8.43 11.48 7.92
CA PRO A 130 7.23 12.18 8.38
C PRO A 130 6.66 13.15 7.33
N ASN A 131 7.50 13.67 6.43
CA ASN A 131 7.11 14.59 5.38
C ASN A 131 6.53 13.91 4.13
N MET A 132 6.61 12.58 4.03
CA MET A 132 6.12 11.81 2.89
C MET A 132 5.10 10.77 3.32
N ASP A 133 4.16 10.44 2.44
CA ASP A 133 3.28 9.30 2.65
C ASP A 133 3.94 7.97 2.24
N CYS A 134 3.25 6.86 2.49
CA CYS A 134 3.73 5.53 2.12
C CYS A 134 3.88 5.30 0.61
N PHE A 135 3.39 6.20 -0.25
CA PHE A 135 3.58 6.15 -1.69
C PHE A 135 4.71 7.08 -2.17
N GLY A 136 5.38 7.77 -1.25
CA GLY A 136 6.46 8.70 -1.55
C GLY A 136 5.98 10.07 -2.03
N ARG A 137 4.72 10.42 -1.82
CA ARG A 137 4.17 11.76 -2.12
C ARG A 137 4.43 12.69 -0.94
N ASP A 138 4.75 13.95 -1.22
CA ASP A 138 4.98 14.96 -0.19
C ASP A 138 3.69 15.36 0.52
N LYS A 139 3.70 15.34 1.85
CA LYS A 139 2.62 15.83 2.71
C LYS A 139 2.62 17.35 2.77
N HIS A 140 1.46 17.92 3.07
CA HIS A 140 1.27 19.38 3.19
C HIS A 140 1.48 19.85 4.64
N SER A 141 1.70 21.15 4.86
CA SER A 141 1.78 21.72 6.22
C SER A 141 0.45 21.54 6.96
N ASP A 142 -0.63 21.88 6.26
CA ASP A 142 -1.99 21.88 6.76
C ASP A 142 -2.88 20.98 5.92
N TYR A 143 -4.00 20.56 6.50
CA TYR A 143 -5.01 19.81 5.78
C TYR A 143 -5.69 20.70 4.74
N LYS A 144 -6.10 20.08 3.64
CA LYS A 144 -7.07 20.70 2.73
C LYS A 144 -8.40 20.89 3.44
N GLU A 145 -9.17 21.89 3.00
CA GLU A 145 -10.50 22.19 3.56
C GLU A 145 -11.46 20.99 3.51
N ASP A 146 -11.33 20.14 2.49
CA ASP A 146 -12.13 18.94 2.29
C ASP A 146 -11.52 17.67 2.94
N MET A 147 -10.41 17.81 3.68
CA MET A 147 -9.65 16.73 4.30
C MET A 147 -9.17 15.64 3.32
N SER A 148 -9.10 15.96 2.02
CA SER A 148 -8.65 15.03 0.98
C SER A 148 -7.13 15.06 0.79
N GLY A 149 -6.61 14.07 0.05
CA GLY A 149 -5.21 14.00 -0.36
C GLY A 149 -4.32 13.22 0.61
N VAL A 150 -3.06 13.64 0.69
CA VAL A 150 -1.97 12.95 1.40
C VAL A 150 -1.93 13.21 2.92
N GLY A 151 -2.70 14.19 3.40
CA GLY A 151 -2.67 14.64 4.78
C GLY A 151 -1.57 15.66 5.09
N SER A 152 -1.33 15.85 6.39
CA SER A 152 -0.42 16.85 6.92
C SER A 152 0.79 16.22 7.61
N PHE A 153 1.98 16.80 7.46
CA PHE A 153 3.18 16.37 8.20
C PHE A 153 3.22 16.90 9.63
N THR A 154 2.48 17.97 9.94
CA THR A 154 2.45 18.57 11.28
C THR A 154 1.57 17.77 12.24
N ARG A 155 0.59 17.03 11.71
CA ARG A 155 -0.36 16.24 12.49
C ARG A 155 -0.45 14.82 11.97
N GLN A 156 0.08 13.88 12.73
CA GLN A 156 -0.10 12.45 12.43
C GLN A 156 -1.55 12.05 12.64
N ASN A 157 -2.19 11.52 11.59
CA ASN A 157 -3.54 11.00 11.65
C ASN A 157 -3.56 9.55 11.16
N ARG A 158 -4.13 8.67 11.98
CA ARG A 158 -4.27 7.23 11.70
C ARG A 158 -5.73 6.82 11.48
N THR A 159 -6.64 7.81 11.48
CA THR A 159 -8.08 7.61 11.35
C THR A 159 -8.59 8.10 10.01
N ILE A 160 -9.20 7.20 9.25
CA ILE A 160 -9.84 7.52 7.97
C ILE A 160 -11.33 7.74 8.15
N TYR A 161 -11.87 8.68 7.37
CA TYR A 161 -13.31 8.92 7.23
C TYR A 161 -13.83 8.15 6.02
N VAL A 162 -14.86 7.35 6.25
CA VAL A 162 -15.55 6.59 5.19
C VAL A 162 -16.98 7.10 5.13
N GLY A 163 -17.31 7.81 4.05
CA GLY A 163 -18.63 8.40 3.84
C GLY A 163 -19.41 7.71 2.72
N ARG A 164 -20.68 8.08 2.58
CA ARG A 164 -21.60 7.57 1.54
C ARG A 164 -21.76 6.04 1.58
N ILE A 165 -21.71 5.47 2.77
CA ILE A 165 -21.96 4.04 2.95
C ILE A 165 -23.48 3.83 2.96
N THR A 166 -23.96 2.86 2.19
CA THR A 166 -25.36 2.44 2.25
C THR A 166 -25.68 1.98 3.66
N VAL A 167 -26.74 2.53 4.26
CA VAL A 167 -27.16 2.19 5.62
C VAL A 167 -27.80 0.81 5.59
N THR A 168 -27.09 -0.17 6.11
CA THR A 168 -27.55 -1.55 6.31
C THR A 168 -27.30 -1.96 7.77
N ASP A 169 -27.98 -3.00 8.23
CA ASP A 169 -27.85 -3.48 9.61
C ASP A 169 -26.49 -4.13 9.89
N ASP A 170 -25.82 -4.63 8.84
CA ASP A 170 -24.52 -5.30 8.89
C ASP A 170 -23.32 -4.37 8.60
N ILE A 171 -23.55 -3.05 8.50
CA ILE A 171 -22.55 -2.05 8.11
C ILE A 171 -21.29 -2.09 8.98
N GLU A 172 -21.42 -2.35 10.28
CA GLU A 172 -20.29 -2.45 11.20
C GLU A 172 -19.37 -3.62 10.86
N GLU A 173 -19.96 -4.79 10.62
CA GLU A 173 -19.23 -6.00 10.26
C GLU A 173 -18.59 -5.84 8.88
N VAL A 174 -19.34 -5.29 7.92
CA VAL A 174 -18.84 -5.01 6.56
C VAL A 174 -17.63 -4.09 6.59
N CYS A 175 -17.72 -2.96 7.30
CA CYS A 175 -16.61 -2.02 7.43
C CYS A 175 -15.40 -2.71 8.08
N SER A 176 -15.60 -3.38 9.22
CA SER A 176 -14.50 -4.05 9.93
C SER A 176 -13.81 -5.10 9.04
N ARG A 177 -14.58 -5.94 8.36
CA ARG A 177 -14.07 -7.02 7.50
C ARG A 177 -13.26 -6.48 6.31
N HIS A 178 -13.79 -5.50 5.59
CA HIS A 178 -13.10 -4.95 4.41
C HIS A 178 -11.86 -4.15 4.79
N PHE A 179 -11.91 -3.39 5.88
CA PHE A 179 -10.77 -2.57 6.29
C PHE A 179 -9.68 -3.36 7.02
N ALA A 180 -10.00 -4.52 7.61
CA ALA A 180 -9.03 -5.39 8.27
C ALA A 180 -8.02 -6.01 7.30
N GLU A 181 -8.32 -6.08 5.99
CA GLU A 181 -7.39 -6.61 4.99
C GLU A 181 -6.15 -5.72 4.79
N TRP A 182 -6.27 -4.42 5.09
CA TRP A 182 -5.21 -3.43 4.82
C TRP A 182 -4.25 -3.23 5.98
N GLY A 183 -4.60 -3.71 7.17
CA GLY A 183 -3.73 -3.62 8.33
C GLY A 183 -4.44 -3.78 9.67
N GLN A 184 -3.66 -3.75 10.73
CA GLN A 184 -4.18 -3.85 12.10
C GLN A 184 -5.03 -2.62 12.45
N ILE A 185 -6.30 -2.87 12.75
CA ILE A 185 -7.26 -1.86 13.21
C ILE A 185 -7.16 -1.74 14.73
N GLU A 186 -7.09 -0.50 15.22
CA GLU A 186 -7.17 -0.15 16.64
C GLU A 186 -8.63 0.05 17.07
N ARG A 187 -9.42 0.76 16.24
CA ARG A 187 -10.83 1.04 16.52
C ARG A 187 -11.62 1.27 15.24
N THR A 188 -12.82 0.70 15.17
CA THR A 188 -13.83 1.07 14.16
C THR A 188 -15.04 1.69 14.87
N ARG A 189 -15.51 2.84 14.41
CA ARG A 189 -16.72 3.49 14.90
C ARG A 189 -17.64 3.79 13.72
N VAL A 190 -18.80 3.16 13.67
CA VAL A 190 -19.80 3.43 12.65
C VAL A 190 -20.92 4.29 13.22
N LEU A 191 -21.39 5.25 12.43
CA LEU A 191 -22.55 6.08 12.70
C LEU A 191 -23.63 5.72 11.67
N THR A 192 -24.40 4.68 11.98
CA THR A 192 -25.44 4.11 11.10
C THR A 192 -26.42 5.18 10.60
N GLY A 193 -26.90 6.05 11.50
CA GLY A 193 -27.82 7.13 11.15
C GLY A 193 -27.28 8.20 10.19
N ARG A 194 -25.95 8.22 9.93
CA ARG A 194 -25.32 9.13 8.96
C ARG A 194 -24.69 8.40 7.78
N GLY A 195 -24.66 7.06 7.75
CA GLY A 195 -23.96 6.29 6.73
C GLY A 195 -22.45 6.60 6.68
N VAL A 196 -21.84 6.78 7.87
CA VAL A 196 -20.42 7.16 8.01
C VAL A 196 -19.71 6.19 8.94
N ALA A 197 -18.46 5.86 8.63
CA ALA A 197 -17.56 5.14 9.52
C ALA A 197 -16.24 5.89 9.73
N PHE A 198 -15.67 5.71 10.91
CA PHE A 198 -14.31 6.11 11.26
C PHE A 198 -13.50 4.86 11.57
N VAL A 199 -12.41 4.66 10.83
CA VAL A 199 -11.51 3.50 11.02
C VAL A 199 -10.15 4.01 11.45
N THR A 200 -9.72 3.65 12.65
CA THR A 200 -8.42 4.00 13.20
C THR A 200 -7.48 2.79 13.10
N TYR A 201 -6.38 2.96 12.39
CA TYR A 201 -5.32 1.95 12.28
C TYR A 201 -4.25 2.14 13.36
N SER A 202 -3.52 1.07 13.67
CA SER A 202 -2.38 1.15 14.58
C SER A 202 -1.21 1.96 14.00
N SER A 203 -1.01 1.91 12.68
CA SER A 203 0.06 2.61 11.95
C SER A 203 -0.50 3.63 10.98
N GLU A 204 0.16 4.77 10.84
CA GLU A 204 -0.17 5.81 9.86
C GLU A 204 -0.05 5.29 8.43
N SER A 205 0.99 4.50 8.14
CA SER A 205 1.21 3.97 6.79
C SER A 205 0.07 3.07 6.33
N ASN A 206 -0.55 2.31 7.25
CA ASN A 206 -1.72 1.49 6.91
C ASN A 206 -2.93 2.38 6.61
N ALA A 207 -3.12 3.47 7.37
CA ALA A 207 -4.20 4.43 7.13
C ALA A 207 -4.02 5.20 5.80
N GLN A 208 -2.78 5.45 5.39
CA GLN A 208 -2.48 6.07 4.10
C GLN A 208 -2.67 5.11 2.92
N PHE A 209 -2.45 3.80 3.15
CA PHE A 209 -2.54 2.77 2.12
C PHE A 209 -3.97 2.26 1.88
N ALA A 210 -4.79 2.19 2.94
CA ALA A 210 -6.16 1.69 2.95
C ALA A 210 -7.16 2.63 2.26
#